data_AF-A0A1I3D299-F1
#
_entry.id   AF-A0A1I3D299-F1
#
_cell.length_a   1.000
_cell.length_b   1.000
_cell.length_c   1.000
_cell.angle_alpha   90.00
_cell.angle_beta   90.00
_cell.angle_gamma   90.00
#
_symmetry.space_group_name_H-M   'P 1'
#
loop_
_entity.id
_entity.type
_entity.pdbx_description
1 polymer ?
#
loop_
_entity_poly.entity_id
_entity_poly.type
_entity_poly.pdbx_seq_one_letter_code
_entity_poly.pdbx_strand_id
1 'polypeptide(L)'
;MITDRREMNQRLVKFASGPATRRLWGVDYAALSRPEQVFLCIWELESEVNNGGFHQYFYNDSGKLAPYAVDALHTVGAQQAATIVEQAIELLGADMPWNDESARTERLEAISPEVFESLDEAFYQYPDDLTTMLYRYTDEHRTELGAGDDF
;
A
#
# COMPACT_ATOMS: atom_id res chain seq x y z
N MET A 1 -11.13 17.87 -18.76
CA MET A 1 -10.20 18.67 -17.92
C MET A 1 -9.02 17.75 -17.64
N ILE A 2 -7.78 18.16 -17.91
CA ILE A 2 -6.61 17.36 -17.52
C ILE A 2 -6.51 17.52 -16.01
N THR A 3 -6.89 16.49 -15.25
CA THR A 3 -6.65 16.43 -13.81
C THR A 3 -5.14 16.41 -13.61
N ASP A 4 -4.58 17.38 -12.89
CA ASP A 4 -3.15 17.34 -12.56
C ASP A 4 -2.91 16.39 -11.37
N ARG A 5 -1.65 15.96 -11.18
CA ARG A 5 -1.28 14.98 -10.13
C ARG A 5 -1.70 15.44 -8.72
N ARG A 6 -1.71 16.75 -8.47
CA ARG A 6 -2.09 17.30 -7.16
C ARG A 6 -3.58 17.11 -6.92
N GLU A 7 -4.41 17.42 -7.90
CA GLU A 7 -5.86 17.18 -7.84
C GLU A 7 -6.16 15.69 -7.67
N MET A 8 -5.46 14.80 -8.40
CA MET A 8 -5.60 13.34 -8.23
C MET A 8 -5.33 12.90 -6.78
N ASN A 9 -4.22 13.37 -6.19
CA ASN A 9 -3.90 13.09 -4.80
C ASN A 9 -4.98 13.61 -3.83
N GLN A 10 -5.47 14.83 -4.05
CA GLN A 10 -6.53 15.41 -3.21
C GLN A 10 -7.81 14.58 -3.23
N ARG A 11 -8.17 14.02 -4.38
CA ARG A 11 -9.34 13.13 -4.53
C ARG A 11 -9.13 11.79 -3.85
N LEU A 12 -7.95 11.19 -3.99
CA LEU A 12 -7.59 9.97 -3.26
C LEU A 12 -7.65 10.18 -1.74
N VAL A 13 -7.08 11.27 -1.22
CA VAL A 13 -7.15 11.63 0.21
C VAL A 13 -8.60 11.83 0.67
N LYS A 14 -9.41 12.55 -0.13
CA LYS A 14 -10.83 12.75 0.18
C LYS A 14 -11.61 11.44 0.18
N PHE A 15 -11.31 10.53 -0.74
CA PHE A 15 -11.90 9.20 -0.79
C PHE A 15 -11.49 8.38 0.43
N ALA A 16 -10.20 8.26 0.72
CA ALA A 16 -9.65 7.51 1.85
C ALA A 16 -10.20 7.99 3.21
N SER A 17 -10.42 9.29 3.38
CA SER A 17 -11.02 9.89 4.59
C SER A 17 -12.56 9.94 4.58
N GLY A 18 -13.20 9.49 3.51
CA GLY A 18 -14.64 9.53 3.32
C GLY A 18 -15.40 8.38 3.99
N PRO A 19 -16.74 8.46 4.06
CA PRO A 19 -17.55 7.39 4.62
C PRO A 19 -17.55 6.11 3.76
N ALA A 20 -17.29 6.23 2.45
CA ALA A 20 -17.25 5.10 1.51
C ALA A 20 -16.15 4.08 1.86
N THR A 21 -15.01 4.56 2.38
CA THR A 21 -13.85 3.73 2.68
C THR A 21 -13.83 3.20 4.11
N ARG A 22 -14.80 3.56 4.96
CA ARG A 22 -14.86 3.11 6.36
C ARG A 22 -14.80 1.57 6.49
N ARG A 23 -15.32 0.85 5.49
CA ARG A 23 -15.28 -0.61 5.46
C ARG A 23 -13.87 -1.15 5.25
N LEU A 24 -13.00 -0.46 4.50
CA LEU A 24 -11.64 -0.93 4.18
C LEU A 24 -10.84 -1.30 5.44
N TRP A 25 -10.96 -0.49 6.49
CA TRP A 25 -10.30 -0.72 7.79
C TRP A 25 -11.22 -1.34 8.85
N GLY A 26 -12.47 -1.66 8.49
CA GLY A 26 -13.50 -2.09 9.43
C GLY A 26 -13.86 -3.57 9.36
N VAL A 27 -13.34 -4.30 8.36
CA VAL A 27 -13.59 -5.74 8.17
C VAL A 27 -12.30 -6.49 7.83
N ASP A 28 -12.35 -7.81 7.90
CA ASP A 28 -11.25 -8.67 7.47
C ASP A 28 -10.91 -8.44 5.99
N TYR A 29 -9.62 -8.44 5.67
CA TYR A 29 -9.11 -8.25 4.30
C TYR A 29 -9.75 -9.22 3.28
N ALA A 30 -9.99 -10.46 3.70
CA ALA A 30 -10.63 -11.49 2.87
C ALA A 30 -12.11 -11.18 2.54
N ALA A 31 -12.75 -10.27 3.27
CA ALA A 31 -14.13 -9.84 3.03
C ALA A 31 -14.24 -8.59 2.14
N LEU A 32 -13.11 -8.03 1.72
CA LEU A 32 -13.04 -6.92 0.76
C LEU A 32 -13.11 -7.45 -0.67
N SER A 33 -13.73 -6.67 -1.55
CA SER A 33 -13.68 -6.89 -3.01
C SER A 33 -12.26 -6.65 -3.54
N ARG A 34 -11.99 -7.11 -4.76
CA ARG A 34 -10.66 -6.96 -5.37
C ARG A 34 -10.24 -5.47 -5.50
N PRO A 35 -11.10 -4.53 -5.95
CA PRO A 35 -10.74 -3.12 -5.96
C PRO A 35 -10.42 -2.55 -4.57
N GLU A 36 -11.21 -2.90 -3.56
CA GLU A 36 -10.99 -2.48 -2.18
C GLU A 36 -9.64 -3.00 -1.63
N GLN A 37 -9.31 -4.26 -1.92
CA GLN A 37 -8.05 -4.89 -1.54
C GLN A 37 -6.84 -4.18 -2.15
N VAL A 38 -6.90 -3.91 -3.47
CA VAL A 38 -5.81 -3.23 -4.18
C VAL A 38 -5.63 -1.81 -3.66
N PHE A 39 -6.74 -1.08 -3.47
CA PHE A 39 -6.70 0.27 -2.93
C PHE A 39 -6.06 0.29 -1.53
N LEU A 40 -6.57 -0.54 -0.61
CA LEU A 40 -6.09 -0.60 0.77
C LEU A 40 -4.60 -0.95 0.83
N CYS A 41 -4.15 -1.96 0.08
CA CYS A 41 -2.76 -2.38 0.07
C CYS A 41 -1.81 -1.25 -0.36
N ILE A 42 -2.10 -0.58 -1.47
CA ILE A 42 -1.23 0.49 -1.99
C ILE A 42 -1.29 1.71 -1.08
N TRP A 43 -2.50 2.09 -0.61
CA TRP A 43 -2.70 3.23 0.27
C TRP A 43 -1.90 3.10 1.57
N GLU A 44 -2.01 1.96 2.25
CA GLU A 44 -1.28 1.69 3.50
C GLU A 44 0.21 1.59 3.28
N LEU A 45 0.65 0.88 2.23
CA LEU A 45 2.07 0.76 1.89
C LEU A 45 2.70 2.14 1.66
N GLU A 46 2.13 2.93 0.76
CA GLU A 46 2.67 4.25 0.41
C GLU A 46 2.66 5.17 1.63
N SER A 47 1.57 5.18 2.41
CA SER A 47 1.47 6.03 3.62
C SER A 47 2.52 5.69 4.67
N GLU A 48 2.71 4.40 4.96
CA GLU A 48 3.60 3.93 6.01
C GLU A 48 5.07 4.08 5.62
N VAL A 49 5.42 3.67 4.40
CA VAL A 49 6.79 3.79 3.91
C VAL A 49 7.20 5.26 3.82
N ASN A 50 6.34 6.16 3.32
CA ASN A 50 6.68 7.59 3.29
C ASN A 50 6.74 8.25 4.68
N ASN A 51 6.12 7.66 5.70
CA ASN A 51 6.15 8.22 7.06
C ASN A 51 7.33 7.69 7.90
N GLY A 52 7.78 6.45 7.68
CA GLY A 52 8.87 5.86 8.48
C GLY A 52 9.59 4.68 7.85
N GLY A 53 9.53 4.53 6.53
CA GLY A 53 10.19 3.46 5.78
C GLY A 53 9.51 2.09 5.89
N PHE A 54 10.11 1.10 5.23
CA PHE A 54 9.67 -0.29 5.27
C PHE A 54 9.66 -0.86 6.68
N HIS A 55 10.57 -0.42 7.55
CA HIS A 55 10.54 -0.80 8.96
C HIS A 55 9.20 -0.43 9.61
N GLN A 56 8.74 0.81 9.44
CA GLN A 56 7.45 1.24 9.98
C GLN A 56 6.29 0.45 9.37
N TYR A 57 6.30 0.24 8.05
CA TYR A 57 5.28 -0.55 7.37
C TYR A 57 5.14 -1.97 7.92
N PHE A 58 6.25 -2.67 8.15
CA PHE A 58 6.21 -4.05 8.68
C PHE A 58 5.88 -4.12 10.18
N TYR A 59 6.32 -3.11 10.94
CA TYR A 59 6.07 -3.01 12.38
C TYR A 59 4.59 -2.74 12.67
N ASN A 60 3.99 -1.79 11.94
CA ASN A 60 2.62 -1.39 12.13
C ASN A 60 1.62 -2.48 11.67
N ASP A 61 0.35 -2.23 12.00
CA ASP A 61 -0.75 -3.14 11.68
C ASP A 61 -0.93 -3.36 10.16
N SER A 62 -0.44 -2.43 9.35
CA SER A 62 -0.34 -2.50 7.89
C SER A 62 0.58 -3.61 7.39
N GLY A 63 1.54 -4.09 8.20
CA GLY A 63 2.44 -5.17 7.85
C GLY A 63 1.74 -6.49 7.50
N LYS A 64 0.52 -6.71 8.00
CA LYS A 64 -0.33 -7.86 7.61
C LYS A 64 -0.73 -7.86 6.14
N LEU A 65 -0.63 -6.72 5.47
CA LEU A 65 -0.96 -6.54 4.06
C LEU A 65 0.22 -6.87 3.12
N ALA A 66 1.43 -7.03 3.64
CA ALA A 66 2.63 -7.26 2.85
C ALA A 66 2.53 -8.44 1.84
N PRO A 67 1.90 -9.60 2.18
CA PRO A 67 1.72 -10.71 1.22
C PRO A 67 0.97 -10.33 -0.06
N TYR A 68 0.17 -9.26 0.00
CA TYR A 68 -0.70 -8.84 -1.08
C TYR A 68 -0.19 -7.58 -1.80
N ALA A 69 0.82 -6.90 -1.23
CA ALA A 69 1.29 -5.61 -1.72
C ALA A 69 1.87 -5.69 -3.14
N VAL A 70 2.69 -6.71 -3.41
CA VAL A 70 3.32 -6.91 -4.74
C VAL A 70 2.27 -7.13 -5.82
N ASP A 71 1.28 -7.97 -5.55
CA ASP A 71 0.17 -8.26 -6.48
C ASP A 71 -0.73 -7.03 -6.70
N ALA A 72 -0.99 -6.24 -5.66
CA ALA A 72 -1.71 -4.97 -5.78
C ALA A 72 -0.95 -3.96 -6.66
N LEU A 73 0.37 -3.82 -6.46
CA LEU A 73 1.21 -2.93 -7.28
C LEU A 73 1.25 -3.37 -8.74
N HIS A 74 1.39 -4.66 -9.01
CA HIS A 74 1.28 -5.19 -10.37
C HIS A 74 -0.09 -4.91 -11.00
N THR A 75 -1.17 -4.99 -10.21
CA THR A 75 -2.54 -4.73 -10.70
C THR A 75 -2.70 -3.31 -11.24
N VAL A 76 -2.05 -2.32 -10.61
CA VAL A 76 -2.08 -0.92 -11.09
C VAL A 76 -0.97 -0.59 -12.10
N GLY A 77 -0.10 -1.57 -12.42
CA GLY A 77 1.01 -1.43 -13.35
C GLY A 77 2.31 -0.84 -12.76
N ALA A 78 2.44 -0.77 -11.43
CA ALA A 78 3.61 -0.22 -10.73
C ALA A 78 4.74 -1.27 -10.58
N GLN A 79 5.37 -1.64 -11.71
CA GLN A 79 6.32 -2.76 -11.79
C GLN A 79 7.62 -2.53 -10.99
N GLN A 80 8.13 -1.31 -10.97
CA GLN A 80 9.38 -0.98 -10.29
C GLN A 80 9.16 -0.89 -8.78
N ALA A 81 8.06 -0.26 -8.35
CA ALA A 81 7.66 -0.26 -6.95
C ALA A 81 7.41 -1.69 -6.44
N ALA A 82 6.75 -2.54 -7.23
CA ALA A 82 6.54 -3.95 -6.88
C ALA A 82 7.86 -4.69 -6.63
N THR A 83 8.87 -4.45 -7.46
CA THR A 83 10.20 -5.06 -7.30
C THR A 83 10.88 -4.63 -5.99
N ILE A 84 10.82 -3.35 -5.64
CA ILE A 84 11.40 -2.82 -4.40
C ILE A 84 10.71 -3.44 -3.17
N VAL A 85 9.37 -3.52 -3.22
CA VAL A 85 8.54 -4.05 -2.13
C VAL A 85 8.75 -5.55 -1.96
N GLU A 86 8.88 -6.30 -3.05
CA GLU A 86 9.22 -7.73 -3.02
C GLU A 86 10.57 -7.95 -2.33
N GLN A 87 11.60 -7.17 -2.67
CA GLN A 87 12.91 -7.22 -2.01
C GLN A 87 12.82 -6.91 -0.52
N ALA A 88 12.01 -5.92 -0.12
CA ALA A 88 11.80 -5.60 1.29
C ALA A 88 11.11 -6.75 2.06
N ILE A 89 10.14 -7.40 1.44
CA ILE A 89 9.41 -8.56 2.00
C ILE A 89 10.36 -9.76 2.18
N GLU A 90 11.23 -10.03 1.19
CA GLU A 90 12.18 -11.15 1.24
C GLU A 90 13.14 -11.07 2.43
N LEU A 91 13.46 -9.86 2.92
CA LEU A 91 14.32 -9.67 4.08
C LEU A 91 13.73 -10.26 5.37
N LEU A 92 12.40 -10.33 5.51
CA LEU A 92 11.75 -10.96 6.66
C LEU A 92 11.64 -12.48 6.52
N GLY A 93 11.84 -13.01 5.32
CA GLY A 93 11.83 -14.44 5.01
C GLY A 93 10.49 -14.95 4.48
N ALA A 94 10.56 -15.94 3.57
CA ALA A 94 9.38 -16.49 2.89
C ALA A 94 8.40 -17.22 3.83
N ASP A 95 8.82 -17.58 5.05
CA ASP A 95 8.02 -18.27 6.05
C ASP A 95 7.30 -17.33 7.03
N MET A 96 7.43 -16.01 6.85
CA MET A 96 6.90 -15.01 7.76
C MET A 96 5.38 -15.16 7.96
N PRO A 97 4.86 -15.46 9.18
CA PRO A 97 3.44 -15.39 9.48
C PRO A 97 2.94 -13.94 9.55
N TRP A 98 2.65 -13.33 8.41
CA TRP A 98 2.28 -11.92 8.30
C TRP A 98 1.07 -11.48 9.13
N ASN A 99 0.16 -12.37 9.53
CA ASN A 99 -0.97 -12.02 10.40
C ASN A 99 -0.63 -12.07 11.90
N ASP A 100 0.55 -12.55 12.28
CA ASP A 100 1.01 -12.61 13.67
C ASP A 100 1.91 -11.40 13.98
N GLU A 101 1.37 -10.43 14.69
CA GLU A 101 2.08 -9.20 15.07
C GLU A 101 3.33 -9.50 15.91
N SER A 102 3.23 -10.43 16.87
CA SER A 102 4.36 -10.76 17.73
C SER A 102 5.50 -11.38 16.93
N ALA A 103 5.18 -12.28 16.01
CA ALA A 103 6.18 -12.89 15.13
C ALA A 103 6.80 -11.86 14.16
N ARG A 104 6.00 -10.93 13.60
CA ARG A 104 6.52 -9.86 12.73
C ARG A 104 7.49 -8.97 13.49
N THR A 105 7.09 -8.52 14.68
CA THR A 105 7.92 -7.66 15.53
C THR A 105 9.22 -8.37 15.93
N GLU A 106 9.16 -9.62 16.39
CA GLU A 106 10.36 -10.40 16.74
C GLU A 106 11.33 -10.52 15.54
N ARG A 107 10.81 -10.82 14.34
CA ARG A 107 11.63 -10.93 13.13
C ARG A 107 12.24 -9.59 12.74
N LEU A 108 11.46 -8.51 12.82
CA LEU A 108 11.90 -7.18 12.46
C LEU A 108 12.96 -6.65 13.44
N GLU A 109 12.79 -6.87 14.75
CA GLU A 109 13.77 -6.49 15.78
C GLU A 109 15.09 -7.27 15.66
N ALA A 110 15.08 -8.44 15.04
CA ALA A 110 16.27 -9.22 14.75
C ALA A 110 17.06 -8.71 13.53
N ILE A 111 16.48 -7.82 12.71
CA ILE A 111 17.09 -7.22 11.53
C ILE A 111 17.49 -5.78 11.85
N SER A 112 18.70 -5.37 11.42
CA SER A 112 19.12 -3.98 11.54
C SER A 112 18.21 -3.10 10.67
N PRO A 113 17.60 -2.01 11.18
CA PRO A 113 16.77 -1.12 10.37
C PRO A 113 17.49 -0.56 9.13
N GLU A 114 18.81 -0.41 9.21
CA GLU A 114 19.70 0.03 8.13
C GLU A 114 19.67 -0.89 6.89
N VAL A 115 19.22 -2.14 7.05
CA VAL A 115 19.06 -3.07 5.92
C VAL A 115 18.00 -2.57 4.93
N PHE A 116 17.01 -1.79 5.40
CA PHE A 116 15.97 -1.21 4.56
C PHE A 116 16.37 0.11 3.90
N GLU A 117 17.44 0.78 4.35
CA GLU A 117 17.75 2.17 3.96
C GLU A 117 17.83 2.36 2.43
N SER A 118 18.52 1.45 1.72
CA SER A 118 18.62 1.53 0.26
C SER A 118 17.28 1.28 -0.46
N LEU A 119 16.40 0.48 0.12
CA LEU A 119 15.07 0.19 -0.42
C LEU A 119 14.10 1.35 -0.15
N ASP A 120 14.19 1.94 1.04
CA ASP A 120 13.47 3.17 1.39
C ASP A 120 13.84 4.29 0.42
N GLU A 121 15.14 4.54 0.22
CA GLU A 121 15.62 5.53 -0.74
C GLU A 121 15.13 5.26 -2.17
N ALA A 122 15.17 4.00 -2.62
CA ALA A 122 14.66 3.62 -3.94
C ALA A 122 13.15 3.86 -4.06
N PHE A 123 12.38 3.58 -3.01
CA PHE A 123 10.93 3.83 -2.98
C PHE A 123 10.62 5.33 -3.02
N TYR A 124 11.36 6.14 -2.25
CA TYR A 124 11.21 7.61 -2.21
C TYR A 124 11.55 8.32 -3.52
N GLN A 125 12.26 7.66 -4.44
CA GLN A 125 12.49 8.20 -5.79
C GLN A 125 11.23 8.16 -6.66
N TYR A 126 10.18 7.45 -6.23
CA TYR A 126 8.93 7.25 -6.99
C TYR A 126 9.21 6.81 -8.43
N PRO A 127 9.85 5.64 -8.64
CA PRO A 127 10.14 5.14 -9.99
C PRO A 127 8.85 4.89 -10.79
N ASP A 128 7.72 4.66 -10.12
CA ASP A 128 6.38 4.65 -10.67
C ASP A 128 5.51 5.73 -9.99
N ASP A 129 4.65 6.41 -10.75
CA ASP A 129 3.74 7.44 -10.22
C ASP A 129 2.51 6.79 -9.55
N LEU A 130 2.71 6.29 -8.33
CA LEU A 130 1.68 5.59 -7.54
C LEU A 130 0.42 6.42 -7.36
N THR A 131 0.55 7.74 -7.17
CA THR A 131 -0.61 8.65 -7.09
C THR A 131 -1.46 8.58 -8.35
N THR A 132 -0.86 8.77 -9.53
CA THR A 132 -1.61 8.74 -10.79
C THR A 132 -2.17 7.35 -11.09
N MET A 133 -1.39 6.29 -10.80
CA MET A 133 -1.80 4.91 -11.04
C MET A 133 -2.98 4.49 -10.15
N LEU A 134 -2.88 4.75 -8.85
CA LEU A 134 -3.96 4.46 -7.88
C LEU A 134 -5.20 5.29 -8.16
N TYR A 135 -5.04 6.56 -8.55
CA TYR A 135 -6.16 7.40 -8.97
C TYR A 135 -6.91 6.79 -10.15
N ARG A 136 -6.20 6.41 -11.22
CA ARG A 136 -6.83 5.81 -12.41
C ARG A 136 -7.56 4.51 -12.08
N TYR A 137 -6.93 3.64 -11.29
CA TYR A 137 -7.56 2.41 -10.83
C TYR A 137 -8.83 2.70 -10.01
N THR A 138 -8.77 3.68 -9.10
CA THR A 138 -9.93 4.09 -8.31
C THR A 138 -11.04 4.68 -9.19
N ASP A 139 -10.69 5.48 -10.20
CA ASP A 139 -11.61 6.10 -11.17
C ASP A 139 -12.33 5.05 -12.05
N GLU A 140 -11.59 4.01 -12.46
CA GLU A 140 -12.10 2.88 -13.23
C GLU A 140 -13.06 1.99 -12.42
N HIS A 141 -12.74 1.77 -11.13
CA HIS A 141 -13.51 0.91 -10.22
C HIS A 141 -14.44 1.68 -9.26
N ARG A 142 -14.78 2.93 -9.55
CA ARG A 142 -15.52 3.82 -8.62
C ARG A 142 -16.76 3.18 -8.02
N THR A 143 -17.57 2.51 -8.84
CA THR A 143 -18.81 1.88 -8.39
C THR A 143 -18.57 0.76 -7.38
N GLU A 144 -17.57 -0.08 -7.62
CA GLU A 144 -17.19 -1.18 -6.72
C GLU A 144 -16.59 -0.66 -5.41
N LEU A 145 -15.85 0.45 -5.50
CA LEU A 145 -15.23 1.15 -4.37
C LEU A 145 -16.21 2.07 -3.61
N GLY A 146 -17.43 2.25 -4.10
CA GLY A 146 -18.38 3.22 -3.55
C GLY A 146 -17.92 4.67 -3.63
N ALA A 147 -16.96 4.98 -4.52
CA ALA A 147 -16.54 6.34 -4.81
C ALA A 147 -17.66 7.06 -5.59
N GLY A 148 -18.08 8.24 -5.11
CA GLY A 148 -19.16 9.00 -5.72
C GLY A 148 -18.78 9.61 -7.08
N ASP A 149 -19.78 10.15 -7.78
CA ASP A 149 -19.64 10.74 -9.12
C ASP A 149 -18.65 11.92 -9.19
N ASP A 150 -18.35 12.54 -8.04
CA ASP A 150 -17.41 13.66 -7.91
C ASP A 150 -15.95 13.22 -7.63
N PHE A 151 -15.67 11.92 -7.64
CA PHE A 151 -14.29 11.39 -7.70
C PHE A 151 -13.72 11.59 -9.12
#